data_AF-A0A8X7NSB5-F1
#
_entry.id   AF-A0A8X7NSB5-F1
#
_cell.length_a   1.000
_cell.length_b   1.000
_cell.length_c   1.000
_cell.angle_alpha   90.00
_cell.angle_beta   90.00
_cell.angle_gamma   90.00
#
_symmetry.space_group_name_H-M   'P 1'
#
loop_
_entity.id
_entity.type
_entity.pdbx_description
1 polymer ?
#
loop_
_entity_poly.entity_id
_entity_poly.type
_entity_poly.pdbx_seq_one_letter_code
_entity_poly.pdbx_strand_id
1 'polypeptide(L)'
;MLATTQTSVDVTAPWNTRVGESGDMSGVEAVNMWVNEQADYYYSSNTCASGKQCGHYTQIVWKNSVRKECAKVRCDYDPQGNFVGEWPC
;
A
#
# COMPACT_ATOMS: atom_id res chain seq x y z
N MET A 1 15.60 33.04 -0.05
CA MET A 1 15.21 32.44 1.24
C MET A 1 13.92 33.15 1.64
N LEU A 2 12.73 32.56 1.75
CA LEU A 2 12.29 31.17 1.96
C LEU A 2 10.91 30.98 1.30
N ALA A 3 10.63 29.79 0.77
CA ALA A 3 9.30 29.37 0.36
C ALA A 3 8.55 28.87 1.61
N THR A 4 7.38 29.43 1.89
CA THR A 4 6.55 29.06 3.04
C THR A 4 5.76 27.79 2.73
N THR A 5 5.99 26.74 3.51
CA THR A 5 5.23 25.48 3.48
C THR A 5 3.81 25.72 4.02
N GLN A 6 2.78 25.48 3.21
CA GLN A 6 1.40 25.51 3.68
C GLN A 6 0.99 24.15 4.24
N THR A 7 1.06 24.00 5.56
CA THR A 7 0.40 22.94 6.32
C THR A 7 -0.86 23.52 6.97
N SER A 8 -2.02 23.32 6.35
CA SER A 8 -3.30 23.49 7.03
C SER A 8 -4.36 22.64 6.33
N VAL A 9 -4.60 21.45 6.85
CA VAL A 9 -5.84 20.71 6.58
C VAL A 9 -6.81 21.15 7.69
N ASP A 10 -7.94 21.72 7.29
CA ASP A 10 -8.95 22.31 8.17
C ASP A 10 -9.59 21.23 9.08
N VAL A 11 -9.62 21.47 10.40
CA VAL A 11 -10.00 20.48 11.44
C VAL A 11 -11.41 20.69 12.01
N THR A 12 -12.36 21.19 11.22
CA THR A 12 -13.68 21.65 11.72
C THR A 12 -14.88 20.76 11.33
N ALA A 13 -14.77 19.43 11.46
CA ALA A 13 -15.96 18.56 11.42
C ALA A 13 -15.92 17.44 12.47
N PRO A 14 -16.90 17.36 13.40
CA PRO A 14 -17.00 16.29 14.39
C PRO A 14 -17.77 15.11 13.79
N TRP A 15 -17.09 14.28 13.02
CA TRP A 15 -17.62 12.99 12.58
C TRP A 15 -16.55 11.92 12.76
N ASN A 16 -16.65 11.22 13.90
CA ASN A 16 -16.29 9.82 14.06
C ASN A 16 -15.29 9.26 13.03
N THR A 17 -14.03 9.63 13.26
CA THR A 17 -12.82 9.11 12.64
C THR A 17 -12.90 7.60 12.45
N ARG A 18 -13.08 7.16 11.20
CA ARG A 18 -12.67 5.84 10.72
C ARG A 18 -11.88 6.05 9.45
N VAL A 19 -10.63 6.48 9.63
CA VAL A 19 -9.59 6.30 8.63
C VAL A 19 -9.48 4.79 8.45
N GLY A 20 -9.98 4.26 7.32
CA GLY A 20 -9.63 2.91 6.92
C GLY A 20 -8.10 2.81 6.95
N GLU A 21 -7.58 1.93 7.79
CA GLU A 21 -6.22 1.96 8.33
C GLU A 21 -5.12 1.59 7.32
N SER A 22 -5.09 2.23 6.16
CA SER A 22 -3.82 2.61 5.58
C SER A 22 -3.66 4.09 5.92
N GLY A 23 -3.00 4.38 7.05
CA GLY A 23 -2.39 5.69 7.26
C GLY A 23 -1.62 6.08 6.00
N ASP A 24 -1.48 7.38 5.74
CA ASP A 24 -1.09 7.95 4.45
C ASP A 24 0.20 7.36 3.86
N MET A 25 0.12 6.15 3.29
CA MET A 25 1.28 5.33 2.97
C MET A 25 1.85 5.82 1.65
N SER A 26 3.15 6.07 1.61
CA SER A 26 3.83 6.41 0.37
C SER A 26 4.03 5.16 -0.50
N GLY A 27 4.16 5.35 -1.81
CA GLY A 27 4.52 4.26 -2.71
C GLY A 27 5.87 3.61 -2.34
N VAL A 28 6.80 4.38 -1.77
CA VAL A 28 8.09 3.87 -1.30
C VAL A 28 7.91 2.92 -0.13
N GLU A 29 7.08 3.27 0.86
CA GLU A 29 6.77 2.39 1.97
C GLU A 29 6.10 1.10 1.49
N ALA A 30 5.13 1.20 0.58
CA ALA A 30 4.45 0.04 0.01
C ALA A 30 5.44 -0.91 -0.70
N VAL A 31 6.31 -0.37 -1.56
CA VAL A 31 7.32 -1.16 -2.27
C VAL A 31 8.35 -1.75 -1.30
N ASN A 32 8.75 -1.02 -0.27
CA ASN A 32 9.68 -1.53 0.74
C ASN A 32 9.08 -2.70 1.52
N MET A 33 7.77 -2.67 1.84
CA MET A 33 7.11 -3.83 2.45
C MET A 33 7.19 -5.06 1.55
N TRP A 34 6.99 -4.90 0.24
CA TRP A 34 7.12 -5.99 -0.72
C TRP A 34 8.57 -6.50 -0.83
N VAL A 35 9.55 -5.60 -0.87
CA VAL A 35 10.97 -5.97 -0.95
C VAL A 35 11.44 -6.69 0.31
N ASN A 36 10.90 -6.35 1.48
CA ASN A 36 11.27 -6.98 2.75
C ASN A 36 10.93 -8.48 2.81
N GLU A 37 10.02 -9.00 1.97
CA GLU A 37 9.78 -10.44 1.86
C GLU A 37 11.01 -11.20 1.34
N GLN A 38 12.03 -10.52 0.77
CA GLN A 38 13.29 -11.15 0.38
C GLN A 38 13.94 -11.93 1.52
N ALA A 39 13.76 -11.48 2.77
CA ALA A 39 14.35 -12.10 3.95
C ALA A 39 13.81 -13.53 4.19
N ASP A 40 12.61 -13.81 3.69
CA ASP A 40 11.92 -15.09 3.82
C ASP A 40 11.99 -15.92 2.51
N TYR A 41 12.62 -15.42 1.45
CA TYR A 41 12.66 -16.07 0.13
C TYR A 41 14.00 -16.76 -0.16
N TYR A 42 13.95 -18.07 -0.42
CA TYR A 42 15.12 -18.88 -0.76
C TYR A 42 15.27 -18.99 -2.29
N TYR A 43 16.22 -18.22 -2.84
CA TYR A 43 16.48 -18.19 -4.29
C TYR A 43 16.98 -19.53 -4.85
N SER A 44 17.74 -20.29 -4.06
CA SER A 44 18.32 -21.58 -4.46
C SER A 44 17.27 -22.65 -4.76
N SER A 45 16.17 -22.65 -4.00
CA SER A 45 15.07 -23.60 -4.14
C SER A 45 13.83 -22.98 -4.78
N ASN A 46 13.83 -21.66 -5.04
CA ASN A 46 12.67 -20.91 -5.52
C ASN A 46 11.45 -21.10 -4.59
N THR A 47 11.66 -21.03 -3.27
CA THR A 47 10.60 -21.25 -2.26
C THR A 47 10.57 -20.15 -1.22
N CYS A 48 9.38 -19.86 -0.69
CA CYS A 48 9.20 -18.99 0.48
C CYS A 48 9.27 -19.82 1.78
N ALA A 49 9.72 -19.22 2.87
CA ALA A 49 9.70 -19.85 4.19
C ALA A 49 8.29 -20.29 4.60
N SER A 50 8.21 -21.36 5.39
CA SER A 50 6.91 -21.92 5.81
C SER A 50 6.07 -20.90 6.57
N GLY A 51 4.81 -20.73 6.16
CA GLY A 51 3.88 -19.76 6.74
C GLY A 51 4.14 -18.30 6.34
N LYS A 52 5.07 -18.03 5.42
CA LYS A 52 5.35 -16.69 4.90
C LYS A 52 4.77 -16.48 3.50
N GLN A 53 4.62 -15.21 3.13
CA GLN A 53 4.20 -14.78 1.80
C GLN A 53 5.38 -14.05 1.14
N CYS A 54 5.75 -14.47 -0.07
CA CYS A 54 6.84 -13.87 -0.86
C CYS A 54 6.35 -13.46 -2.27
N GLY A 55 5.02 -13.42 -2.47
CA GLY A 55 4.40 -13.18 -3.77
C GLY A 55 4.68 -11.77 -4.29
N HIS A 56 4.73 -10.79 -3.39
CA HIS A 56 5.01 -9.42 -3.78
C HIS A 56 6.48 -9.25 -4.17
N TYR A 57 7.41 -9.80 -3.40
CA TYR A 57 8.83 -9.75 -3.75
C TYR A 57 9.11 -10.42 -5.09
N THR A 58 8.58 -11.63 -5.31
CA THR A 58 8.78 -12.35 -6.57
C THR A 58 8.22 -11.60 -7.77
N GLN A 59 7.09 -10.90 -7.63
CA GLN A 59 6.56 -10.03 -8.69
C GLN A 59 7.47 -8.82 -8.96
N ILE A 60 8.09 -8.25 -7.92
CA ILE A 60 9.04 -7.14 -8.04
C ILE A 60 10.34 -7.58 -8.73
N VAL A 61 10.85 -8.78 -8.47
CA VAL A 61 12.11 -9.25 -9.10
C VAL A 61 11.89 -10.11 -10.34
N TRP A 62 10.65 -10.21 -10.83
CA TRP A 62 10.32 -11.07 -11.97
C TRP A 62 11.04 -10.63 -13.24
N LYS A 63 11.94 -11.49 -13.76
CA LYS A 63 12.79 -11.19 -14.92
C LYS A 63 12.01 -10.73 -16.15
N ASN A 64 10.83 -11.29 -16.38
CA ASN A 64 10.01 -10.99 -17.55
C ASN A 64 9.13 -9.74 -17.38
N SER A 65 9.06 -9.16 -16.17
CA SER A 65 8.28 -7.96 -15.90
C SER A 65 9.10 -6.71 -16.18
N VAL A 66 9.08 -6.28 -17.44
CA VAL A 66 9.83 -5.10 -17.93
C VAL A 66 9.17 -3.75 -17.63
N ARG A 67 7.89 -3.73 -17.25
CA ARG A 67 7.15 -2.53 -16.86
C ARG A 67 6.40 -2.79 -15.56
N LYS A 68 6.48 -1.84 -14.64
CA LYS A 68 5.76 -1.86 -13.36
C LYS A 68 5.18 -0.47 -13.13
N GLU A 69 3.88 -0.42 -12.89
CA GLU A 69 3.14 0.82 -12.70
C GLU A 69 2.49 0.79 -11.32
N CYS A 70 2.46 1.93 -10.65
CA CYS A 70 1.91 2.06 -9.30
C CYS A 70 0.95 3.26 -9.28
N ALA A 71 -0.17 3.10 -8.58
CA ALA A 71 -1.13 4.16 -8.34
C ALA A 71 -1.51 4.18 -6.86
N LYS A 72 -1.78 5.38 -6.33
CA LYS A 72 -2.37 5.59 -5.02
C LYS A 72 -3.67 6.36 -5.21
N VAL A 73 -4.76 5.85 -4.65
CA VAL A 73 -6.07 6.47 -4.71
C VAL A 73 -6.55 6.70 -3.28
N ARG A 74 -7.07 7.89 -3.02
CA ARG A 74 -7.79 8.16 -1.79
C ARG A 74 -9.23 7.67 -1.97
N CYS A 75 -9.64 6.75 -1.12
CA CYS A 75 -10.98 6.19 -1.13
C CYS A 75 -11.78 6.88 -0.03
N ASP A 76 -12.63 7.83 -0.42
CA ASP A 76 -13.58 8.44 0.49
C ASP A 76 -14.91 7.66 0.36
N TYR A 77 -15.39 7.09 1.47
CA TYR A 77 -16.65 6.35 1.50
C TYR A 77 -17.78 7.28 1.94
N ASP A 78 -18.57 7.77 0.98
CA ASP A 78 -19.85 8.43 1.27
C ASP A 78 -20.92 7.97 0.25
N PRO A 79 -21.88 7.11 0.66
CA PRO A 79 -22.08 6.53 2.00
C PRO A 79 -21.07 5.43 2.35
N GLN A 80 -21.05 5.01 3.62
CA GLN A 80 -20.18 3.94 4.13
C GLN A 80 -20.33 2.65 3.29
N GLY A 81 -19.25 2.20 2.66
CA GLY A 81 -19.21 0.98 1.84
C GLY A 81 -18.84 -0.29 2.63
N ASN A 82 -18.29 -1.30 1.92
CA ASN A 82 -18.04 -2.67 2.42
C ASN A 82 -19.32 -3.52 2.62
N PHE A 83 -20.30 -3.33 1.75
CA PHE A 83 -21.45 -4.22 1.67
C PHE A 83 -21.11 -5.53 0.96
N VAL A 84 -21.70 -6.64 1.41
CA VAL A 84 -21.52 -7.95 0.77
C VAL A 84 -22.08 -7.89 -0.65
N GLY A 85 -21.22 -8.08 -1.64
CA GLY A 85 -21.58 -8.03 -3.07
C GLY A 85 -21.26 -6.70 -3.76
N GLU A 86 -20.76 -5.71 -3.03
CA GLU A 86 -20.20 -4.49 -3.60
C GLU A 86 -18.68 -4.58 -3.71
N TRP A 87 -18.14 -3.97 -4.76
CA TRP A 87 -16.69 -3.90 -4.94
C TRP A 87 -16.14 -2.82 -4.01
N PRO A 88 -15.17 -3.15 -3.13
CA PRO A 88 -14.40 -2.11 -2.46
C PRO A 88 -13.70 -1.26 -3.53
N CYS A 89 -13.36 -0.02 -3.17
CA CYS A 89 -12.40 0.74 -3.95
C CYS A 89 -11.09 -0.05 -4.14
#